data_AF-M4VMZ4-F1
#
_entry.id   AF-M4VMZ4-F1
#
_cell.length_a   1.000
_cell.length_b   1.000
_cell.length_c   1.000
_cell.angle_alpha   90.00
_cell.angle_beta   90.00
_cell.angle_gamma   90.00
#
_symmetry.space_group_name_H-M   'P 1'
#
loop_
_entity.id
_entity.type
_entity.pdbx_description
1 polymer ?
#
loop_
_entity_poly.entity_id
_entity_poly.type
_entity_poly.pdbx_seq_one_letter_code
_entity_poly.pdbx_strand_id
1 'polypeptide(L)'
;PEERERGITISTSHVEYQTVKRHYAHVDCPGHADYIKNMITGAAQMDAGILVVSAVDGVMPQTREHILLAKQVGVPKLLVFLNKCDMMDDEDILECIELEIRDVLSSNGFNDPNIPIIRGSALKAIEGDSKYVQSIQDLLDALDTYIEDPVRDLDKPFLMPIEGVINVKGRGTVATGRVERGQIKISEEVEIVGIKETQKSIVTGLQMFHKNLDKEGAFAGDNIGILLRGINYKDIQRGQVIAKKDSLKPHSKFVAKIYILTAKEGGRTTFFRDNYRPQFYFR
;
A
#
# COMPACT_ATOMS: atom_id res chain seq x y z
N PRO A 1 19.10 10.91 0.28
CA PRO A 1 19.98 11.87 -0.43
C PRO A 1 19.44 12.20 -1.83
N GLU A 2 19.17 11.16 -2.63
CA GLU A 2 18.64 11.29 -4.00
C GLU A 2 17.23 11.91 -4.07
N GLU A 3 16.33 11.58 -3.13
CA GLU A 3 14.98 12.18 -3.04
C GLU A 3 15.02 13.68 -2.76
N ARG A 4 15.94 14.15 -1.91
CA ARG A 4 16.10 15.57 -1.58
C ARG A 4 16.69 16.37 -2.75
N GLU A 5 17.54 15.75 -3.57
CA GLU A 5 18.13 16.39 -4.75
C GLU A 5 17.13 16.51 -5.90
N ARG A 6 16.22 15.54 -6.04
CA ARG A 6 15.24 15.52 -7.14
C ARG A 6 13.87 16.11 -6.76
N GLY A 7 13.60 16.30 -5.47
CA GLY A 7 12.31 16.82 -5.00
C GLY A 7 11.12 15.88 -5.27
N ILE A 8 11.39 14.58 -5.47
CA ILE A 8 10.38 13.55 -5.74
C ILE A 8 10.57 12.38 -4.77
N THR A 9 9.47 11.79 -4.32
CA THR A 9 9.48 10.53 -3.57
C THR A 9 9.98 9.41 -4.48
N ILE A 10 10.96 8.62 -4.01
CA ILE A 10 11.57 7.51 -4.77
C ILE A 10 11.25 6.19 -4.06
N SER A 11 11.41 6.17 -2.74
CA SER A 11 11.15 5.05 -1.85
C SER A 11 9.83 5.23 -1.10
N THR A 12 9.12 4.13 -0.86
CA THR A 12 7.90 4.15 -0.05
C THR A 12 8.27 4.46 1.40
N SER A 13 7.66 5.50 1.96
CA SER A 13 7.87 5.88 3.36
C SER A 13 6.71 5.38 4.20
N HIS A 14 7.01 4.75 5.33
CA HIS A 14 6.02 4.29 6.29
C HIS A 14 5.98 5.24 7.48
N VAL A 15 4.83 5.86 7.72
CA VAL A 15 4.58 6.72 8.87
C VAL A 15 3.39 6.21 9.66
N GLU A 16 3.41 6.39 10.97
CA GLU A 16 2.31 6.03 11.86
C GLU A 16 1.65 7.29 12.43
N TYR A 17 0.34 7.24 12.58
CA TYR A 17 -0.44 8.21 13.31
C TYR A 17 -1.70 7.53 13.84
N GLN A 18 -2.42 8.22 14.72
CA GLN A 18 -3.64 7.68 15.30
C GLN A 18 -4.68 8.78 15.45
N THR A 19 -5.94 8.41 15.26
CA THR A 19 -7.09 9.17 15.70
C THR A 19 -7.55 8.62 17.05
N VAL A 20 -8.66 9.14 17.58
CA VAL A 20 -9.29 8.57 18.77
C VAL A 20 -9.84 7.16 18.48
N LYS A 21 -10.22 6.87 17.23
CA LYS A 21 -10.87 5.63 16.84
C LYS A 21 -9.89 4.56 16.38
N ARG A 22 -8.84 4.93 15.64
CA ARG A 22 -7.98 3.98 14.92
C ARG A 22 -6.50 4.35 14.97
N HIS A 23 -5.67 3.33 14.86
CA HIS A 23 -4.24 3.47 14.59
C HIS A 23 -3.97 3.21 13.10
N TYR A 24 -3.25 4.12 12.45
CA TYR A 24 -2.97 4.09 11.03
C TYR A 24 -1.50 3.82 10.77
N ALA A 25 -1.23 2.92 9.83
CA ALA A 25 0.04 2.82 9.14
C ALA A 25 -0.16 3.40 7.73
N HIS A 26 0.48 4.52 7.45
CA HIS A 26 0.38 5.22 6.17
C HIS A 26 1.62 4.95 5.35
N VAL A 27 1.41 4.52 4.10
CA VAL A 27 2.46 4.28 3.12
C VAL A 27 2.40 5.40 2.09
N ASP A 28 3.40 6.28 2.10
CA ASP A 28 3.56 7.32 1.08
C ASP A 28 4.15 6.70 -0.18
N CYS A 29 3.39 6.75 -1.28
CA CYS A 29 3.74 6.13 -2.55
C CYS A 29 4.22 7.18 -3.56
N PRO A 30 5.29 6.90 -4.32
CA PRO A 30 5.80 7.83 -5.30
C PRO A 30 4.83 7.98 -6.48
N GLY A 31 4.53 9.22 -6.87
CA GLY A 31 3.57 9.53 -7.95
C GLY A 31 4.19 9.70 -9.35
N HIS A 32 5.50 9.58 -9.48
CA HIS A 32 6.20 9.74 -10.76
C HIS A 32 6.15 8.42 -11.55
N ALA A 33 5.95 8.49 -12.87
CA ALA A 33 5.76 7.34 -13.76
C ALA A 33 6.88 6.27 -13.63
N ASP A 34 8.13 6.72 -13.45
CA ASP A 34 9.29 5.83 -13.29
C ASP A 34 9.25 4.97 -12.01
N TYR A 35 8.47 5.36 -11.01
CA TYR A 35 8.41 4.70 -9.70
C TYR A 35 7.06 4.01 -9.41
N ILE A 36 6.22 3.85 -10.44
CA ILE A 36 4.96 3.08 -10.37
C ILE A 36 5.16 1.68 -9.77
N LYS A 37 6.31 1.04 -10.02
CA LYS A 37 6.65 -0.27 -9.45
C LYS A 37 6.63 -0.27 -7.91
N ASN A 38 7.08 0.82 -7.29
CA ASN A 38 7.10 0.95 -5.84
C ASN A 38 5.68 1.20 -5.32
N MET A 39 4.87 1.97 -6.06
CA MET A 39 3.44 2.16 -5.79
C MET A 39 2.68 0.83 -5.82
N ILE A 40 2.86 -0.02 -6.84
CA ILE A 40 2.16 -1.31 -6.96
C ILE A 40 2.35 -2.18 -5.72
N THR A 41 3.59 -2.23 -5.21
CA THR A 41 3.89 -3.04 -4.01
C THR A 41 3.38 -2.44 -2.71
N GLY A 42 3.27 -1.12 -2.61
CA GLY A 42 2.66 -0.47 -1.44
C GLY A 42 1.13 -0.55 -1.46
N ALA A 43 0.53 -0.33 -2.63
CA ALA A 43 -0.91 -0.30 -2.82
C ALA A 43 -1.58 -1.67 -2.64
N ALA A 44 -0.87 -2.78 -2.91
CA ALA A 44 -1.36 -4.13 -2.61
C ALA A 44 -1.68 -4.36 -1.12
N GLN A 45 -1.13 -3.52 -0.24
CA GLN A 45 -1.31 -3.61 1.21
C GLN A 45 -2.34 -2.61 1.75
N MET A 46 -2.86 -1.72 0.91
CA MET A 46 -3.71 -0.62 1.36
C MET A 46 -5.16 -1.09 1.56
N ASP A 47 -5.67 -0.92 2.78
CA ASP A 47 -7.11 -1.09 3.07
C ASP A 47 -7.93 0.06 2.45
N ALA A 48 -7.30 1.21 2.21
CA ALA A 48 -7.83 2.32 1.45
C ALA A 48 -6.69 3.22 0.96
N GLY A 49 -6.94 3.99 -0.11
CA GLY A 49 -5.99 4.98 -0.62
C GLY A 49 -6.49 6.42 -0.45
N ILE A 50 -5.56 7.36 -0.27
CA ILE A 50 -5.83 8.80 -0.35
C ILE A 50 -5.31 9.29 -1.70
N LEU A 51 -6.22 9.67 -2.59
CA LEU A 51 -5.91 10.28 -3.87
C LEU A 51 -5.74 11.78 -3.68
N VAL A 52 -4.50 12.26 -3.81
CA VAL A 52 -4.20 13.70 -3.75
C VAL A 52 -4.27 14.28 -5.16
N VAL A 53 -5.14 15.27 -5.36
CA VAL A 53 -5.29 16.00 -6.63
C VAL A 53 -5.01 17.48 -6.39
N SER A 54 -4.34 18.15 -7.31
CA SER A 54 -4.06 19.58 -7.21
C SER A 54 -5.25 20.38 -7.74
N ALA A 55 -5.75 21.34 -6.96
CA ALA A 55 -6.78 22.29 -7.39
C ALA A 55 -6.32 23.18 -8.55
N VAL A 56 -5.01 23.38 -8.70
CA VAL A 56 -4.42 24.18 -9.78
C VAL A 56 -4.27 23.39 -11.07
N ASP A 57 -3.86 22.12 -10.96
CA ASP A 57 -3.50 21.29 -12.11
C ASP A 57 -4.66 20.39 -12.57
N GLY A 58 -5.64 20.12 -11.71
CA GLY A 58 -6.77 19.25 -11.99
C GLY A 58 -6.36 17.78 -12.17
N VAL A 59 -7.14 17.04 -12.95
CA VAL A 59 -6.89 15.62 -13.22
C VAL A 59 -5.82 15.46 -14.29
N MET A 60 -4.68 14.91 -13.89
CA MET A 60 -3.54 14.65 -14.78
C MET A 60 -3.54 13.19 -15.30
N PRO A 61 -2.80 12.88 -16.37
CA PRO A 61 -2.66 11.50 -16.85
C PRO A 61 -2.22 10.51 -15.76
N GLN A 62 -1.32 10.93 -14.87
CA GLN A 62 -0.84 10.12 -13.74
C GLN A 62 -1.96 9.85 -12.71
N THR A 63 -2.89 10.80 -12.51
CA THR A 63 -4.06 10.60 -11.65
C THR A 63 -4.91 9.45 -12.18
N ARG A 64 -5.16 9.41 -13.50
CA ARG A 64 -5.93 8.34 -14.15
C ARG A 64 -5.21 6.99 -14.02
N GLU A 65 -3.89 6.99 -14.25
CA GLU A 65 -3.06 5.79 -14.12
C GLU A 65 -3.04 5.23 -12.69
N HIS A 66 -2.89 6.08 -11.67
CA HIS A 66 -2.92 5.63 -10.27
C HIS A 66 -4.27 5.06 -9.86
N ILE A 67 -5.38 5.65 -10.30
CA ILE A 67 -6.71 5.11 -9.99
C ILE A 67 -6.88 3.73 -10.64
N LEU A 68 -6.48 3.59 -11.91
CA LEU A 68 -6.52 2.31 -12.60
C LEU A 68 -5.68 1.26 -11.87
N LEU A 69 -4.43 1.60 -11.51
CA LEU A 69 -3.53 0.70 -10.79
C LEU A 69 -4.08 0.34 -9.41
N ALA A 70 -4.58 1.30 -8.64
CA ALA A 70 -5.21 1.08 -7.35
C ALA A 70 -6.35 0.07 -7.44
N LYS A 71 -7.17 0.15 -8.50
CA LYS A 71 -8.22 -0.83 -8.75
C LYS A 71 -7.65 -2.22 -9.05
N GLN A 72 -6.61 -2.32 -9.88
CA GLN A 72 -6.02 -3.60 -10.29
C GLN A 72 -5.28 -4.31 -9.16
N VAL A 73 -4.61 -3.55 -8.27
CA VAL A 73 -3.94 -4.11 -7.08
C VAL A 73 -4.89 -4.40 -5.94
N GLY A 74 -6.17 -4.03 -6.07
CA GLY A 74 -7.23 -4.43 -5.15
C GLY A 74 -7.51 -3.46 -4.01
N VAL A 75 -7.11 -2.18 -4.11
CA VAL A 75 -7.48 -1.15 -3.14
C VAL A 75 -9.01 -1.00 -3.14
N PRO A 76 -9.70 -1.25 -2.02
CA PRO A 76 -11.16 -1.37 -2.04
C PRO A 76 -11.87 -0.02 -2.00
N LYS A 77 -11.32 0.97 -1.28
CA LYS A 77 -11.88 2.32 -1.16
C LYS A 77 -10.81 3.39 -1.42
N LEU A 78 -11.23 4.50 -2.00
CA LEU A 78 -10.42 5.71 -2.18
C LEU A 78 -11.13 6.89 -1.52
N LEU A 79 -10.36 7.77 -0.91
CA LEU A 79 -10.78 9.13 -0.54
C LEU A 79 -9.97 10.12 -1.36
N VAL A 80 -10.50 11.33 -1.56
CA VAL A 80 -9.82 12.37 -2.32
C VAL A 80 -9.48 13.54 -1.42
N PHE A 81 -8.24 14.01 -1.54
CA PHE A 81 -7.82 15.29 -0.98
C PHE A 81 -7.49 16.24 -2.13
N LEU A 82 -8.35 17.24 -2.35
CA LEU A 82 -8.13 18.32 -3.31
C LEU A 82 -7.21 19.36 -2.65
N ASN A 83 -5.93 19.27 -2.97
CA ASN A 83 -4.85 20.03 -2.37
C ASN A 83 -4.60 21.35 -3.13
N LYS A 84 -3.84 22.27 -2.53
CA LYS A 84 -3.52 23.60 -3.06
C LYS A 84 -4.74 24.53 -3.24
N CYS A 85 -5.81 24.34 -2.47
CA CYS A 85 -6.97 25.25 -2.46
C CYS A 85 -6.65 26.64 -1.84
N ASP A 86 -5.42 26.89 -1.40
CA ASP A 86 -4.93 28.24 -1.08
C ASP A 86 -4.54 29.05 -2.32
N MET A 87 -4.32 28.36 -3.45
CA MET A 87 -3.92 28.96 -4.73
C MET A 87 -5.09 29.04 -5.73
N MET A 88 -6.29 28.62 -5.32
CA MET A 88 -7.51 28.63 -6.13
C MET A 88 -8.67 29.12 -5.27
N ASP A 89 -9.23 30.27 -5.64
CA ASP A 89 -10.31 30.96 -4.93
C ASP A 89 -11.67 30.90 -5.67
N ASP A 90 -11.68 30.39 -6.90
CA ASP A 90 -12.88 30.22 -7.70
C ASP A 90 -13.60 28.90 -7.36
N GLU A 91 -14.76 29.04 -6.70
CA GLU A 91 -15.62 27.91 -6.29
C GLU A 91 -16.18 27.13 -7.48
N ASP A 92 -16.52 27.79 -8.60
CA ASP A 92 -17.08 27.13 -9.78
C ASP A 92 -16.02 26.21 -10.44
N ILE A 93 -14.77 26.65 -10.46
CA ILE A 93 -13.64 25.84 -10.95
C ILE A 93 -13.40 24.64 -10.03
N LEU A 94 -13.43 24.83 -8.72
CA LEU A 94 -13.24 23.74 -7.74
C LEU A 94 -14.33 22.68 -7.91
N GLU A 95 -15.60 23.09 -8.03
CA GLU A 95 -16.71 22.17 -8.29
C GLU A 95 -16.55 21.41 -9.61
N CYS A 96 -16.11 22.09 -10.68
CA CYS A 96 -15.83 21.45 -11.96
C CYS A 96 -14.74 20.37 -11.85
N ILE A 97 -13.67 20.64 -11.10
CA ILE A 97 -12.59 19.66 -10.85
C ILE A 97 -13.12 18.47 -10.05
N GLU A 98 -13.97 18.69 -9.06
CA GLU A 98 -14.59 17.60 -8.28
C GLU A 98 -15.45 16.70 -9.15
N LEU A 99 -16.24 17.27 -10.06
CA LEU A 99 -17.01 16.50 -11.03
C LEU A 99 -16.10 15.67 -11.93
N GLU A 100 -15.02 16.25 -12.45
CA GLU A 100 -14.05 15.51 -13.27
C GLU A 100 -13.42 14.35 -12.48
N ILE A 101 -13.03 14.58 -11.22
CA ILE A 101 -12.48 13.53 -10.36
C ILE A 101 -13.49 12.39 -10.17
N ARG A 102 -14.76 12.70 -9.91
CA ARG A 102 -15.83 11.69 -9.77
C ARG A 102 -16.05 10.88 -11.04
N ASP A 103 -16.00 11.53 -12.20
CA ASP A 103 -16.14 10.86 -13.49
C ASP A 103 -14.98 9.90 -13.74
N VAL A 104 -13.75 10.30 -13.42
CA VAL A 104 -12.56 9.43 -13.55
C VAL A 104 -12.62 8.26 -12.58
N LEU A 105 -13.00 8.48 -11.32
CA LEU A 105 -13.17 7.41 -10.33
C LEU A 105 -14.20 6.38 -10.81
N SER A 106 -15.36 6.86 -11.25
CA SER A 106 -16.45 6.01 -11.75
C SER A 106 -16.03 5.22 -13.00
N SER A 107 -15.38 5.88 -13.95
CA SER A 107 -14.89 5.24 -15.18
C SER A 107 -13.87 4.12 -14.91
N ASN A 108 -13.18 4.16 -13.77
CA ASN A 108 -12.21 3.15 -13.35
C ASN A 108 -12.75 2.17 -12.28
N GLY A 109 -14.07 2.17 -12.04
CA GLY A 109 -14.74 1.18 -11.19
C GLY A 109 -14.78 1.54 -9.70
N PHE A 110 -14.54 2.80 -9.33
CA PHE A 110 -14.86 3.36 -8.02
C PHE A 110 -16.18 4.15 -8.11
N ASN A 111 -17.30 3.42 -8.09
CA ASN A 111 -18.64 3.94 -8.40
C ASN A 111 -19.41 4.45 -7.17
N ASP A 112 -18.76 4.58 -6.01
CA ASP A 112 -19.46 5.06 -4.83
C ASP A 112 -19.67 6.59 -4.95
N PRO A 113 -20.92 7.07 -5.07
CA PRO A 113 -21.18 8.50 -5.18
C PRO A 113 -20.78 9.27 -3.91
N ASN A 114 -20.63 8.57 -2.78
CA ASN A 114 -20.31 9.16 -1.49
C ASN A 114 -18.81 9.22 -1.19
N ILE A 115 -17.94 8.95 -2.18
CA ILE A 115 -16.49 9.13 -2.00
C ILE A 115 -16.24 10.57 -1.49
N PRO A 116 -15.65 10.73 -0.28
CA PRO A 116 -15.34 12.03 0.28
C PRO A 116 -14.29 12.74 -0.57
N ILE A 117 -14.55 14.00 -0.89
CA ILE A 117 -13.58 14.91 -1.47
C ILE A 117 -13.39 16.05 -0.48
N ILE A 118 -12.19 16.13 0.10
CA ILE A 118 -11.85 17.13 1.11
C ILE A 118 -10.97 18.19 0.46
N ARG A 119 -11.40 19.45 0.51
CA ARG A 119 -10.68 20.60 -0.03
C ARG A 119 -9.73 21.15 1.02
N GLY A 120 -8.47 21.41 0.65
CA GLY A 120 -7.50 21.89 1.61
C GLY A 120 -6.17 22.33 1.02
N SER A 121 -5.24 22.65 1.91
CA SER A 121 -3.86 22.98 1.58
C SER A 121 -2.95 22.33 2.61
N ALA A 122 -2.25 21.27 2.19
CA ALA A 122 -1.30 20.58 3.06
C ALA A 122 -0.15 21.50 3.50
N LEU A 123 0.28 22.43 2.64
CA LEU A 123 1.33 23.40 2.95
C LEU A 123 0.88 24.36 4.06
N LYS A 124 -0.29 25.00 3.88
CA LYS A 124 -0.82 25.94 4.88
C LYS A 124 -1.19 25.26 6.19
N ALA A 125 -1.63 24.01 6.16
CA ALA A 125 -1.84 23.22 7.36
C ALA A 125 -0.54 23.01 8.16
N ILE A 126 0.57 22.71 7.47
CA ILE A 126 1.89 22.58 8.11
C ILE A 126 2.40 23.92 8.64
N GLU A 127 2.12 25.03 7.96
CA GLU A 127 2.43 26.39 8.42
C GLU A 127 1.58 26.84 9.62
N GLY A 128 0.54 26.08 9.99
CA GLY A 128 -0.30 26.33 11.16
C GLY A 128 -1.54 27.19 10.89
N ASP A 129 -1.94 27.38 9.62
CA ASP A 129 -3.20 28.06 9.32
C ASP A 129 -4.39 27.21 9.78
N SER A 130 -5.14 27.73 10.75
CA SER A 130 -6.28 27.06 11.38
C SER A 130 -7.32 26.51 10.38
N LYS A 131 -7.58 27.22 9.28
CA LYS A 131 -8.54 26.77 8.26
C LYS A 131 -8.08 25.47 7.61
N TYR A 132 -6.80 25.40 7.27
CA TYR A 132 -6.24 24.26 6.57
C TYR A 132 -5.83 23.13 7.52
N VAL A 133 -5.48 23.44 8.77
CA VAL A 133 -5.38 22.43 9.84
C VAL A 133 -6.72 21.71 10.02
N GLN A 134 -7.84 22.44 10.00
CA GLN A 134 -9.17 21.83 10.05
C GLN A 134 -9.42 20.90 8.85
N SER A 135 -8.99 21.26 7.62
CA SER A 135 -9.14 20.37 6.46
C SER A 135 -8.41 19.02 6.60
N ILE A 136 -7.30 18.99 7.35
CA ILE A 136 -6.61 17.72 7.67
C ILE A 136 -7.40 16.94 8.71
N GLN A 137 -8.02 17.60 9.69
CA GLN A 137 -8.90 16.94 10.65
C GLN A 137 -10.13 16.34 9.94
N ASP A 138 -10.75 17.08 9.03
CA ASP A 138 -11.89 16.60 8.24
C ASP A 138 -11.50 15.39 7.37
N LEU A 139 -10.26 15.37 6.84
CA LEU A 139 -9.72 14.21 6.14
C LEU A 139 -9.57 12.99 7.07
N LEU A 140 -9.05 13.18 8.29
CA LEU A 140 -8.94 12.10 9.27
C LEU A 140 -10.32 11.57 9.70
N ASP A 141 -11.29 12.45 9.91
CA ASP A 141 -12.67 12.09 10.24
C ASP A 141 -13.34 11.33 9.09
N ALA A 142 -13.08 11.73 7.84
CA ALA A 142 -13.53 11.00 6.66
C ALA A 142 -12.89 9.61 6.58
N LEU A 143 -11.60 9.46 6.89
CA LEU A 143 -10.95 8.15 6.97
C LEU A 143 -11.60 7.25 8.04
N ASP A 144 -11.95 7.81 9.19
CA ASP A 144 -12.56 7.07 10.30
C ASP A 144 -14.01 6.63 10.01
N THR A 145 -14.74 7.40 9.21
CA THR A 145 -16.18 7.20 8.96
C THR A 145 -16.46 6.46 7.65
N TYR A 146 -15.74 6.78 6.58
CA TYR A 146 -15.97 6.23 5.25
C TYR A 146 -15.28 4.87 5.04
N ILE A 147 -14.09 4.69 5.61
CA ILE A 147 -13.36 3.42 5.53
C ILE A 147 -13.95 2.47 6.57
N GLU A 148 -14.48 1.35 6.10
CA GLU A 148 -14.93 0.27 6.97
C GLU A 148 -13.72 -0.40 7.63
N ASP A 149 -13.89 -0.88 8.86
CA ASP A 149 -12.83 -1.67 9.47
C ASP A 149 -12.58 -2.91 8.61
N PRO A 150 -11.33 -3.15 8.17
CA PRO A 150 -11.04 -4.29 7.33
C PRO A 150 -11.42 -5.57 8.08
N VAL A 151 -12.16 -6.45 7.42
CA VAL A 151 -12.49 -7.77 7.98
C VAL A 151 -11.19 -8.57 8.06
N ARG A 152 -10.64 -8.65 9.27
CA ARG A 152 -9.41 -9.40 9.53
C ARG A 152 -9.72 -10.89 9.43
N ASP A 153 -9.08 -11.57 8.47
CA ASP A 153 -9.18 -13.02 8.27
C ASP A 153 -8.37 -13.80 9.33
N LEU A 154 -8.72 -13.64 10.62
CA LEU A 154 -7.95 -14.20 11.74
C LEU A 154 -7.99 -15.74 11.80
N ASP A 155 -9.07 -16.35 11.31
CA ASP A 155 -9.25 -17.81 11.34
C ASP A 155 -8.54 -18.54 10.19
N LYS A 156 -7.98 -17.80 9.23
CA LYS A 156 -7.25 -18.41 8.10
C LYS A 156 -5.83 -18.80 8.50
N PRO A 157 -5.20 -19.76 7.80
CA PRO A 157 -3.78 -20.06 8.00
C PRO A 157 -2.91 -18.82 7.79
N PHE A 158 -2.01 -18.56 8.74
CA PHE A 158 -1.09 -17.42 8.73
C PHE A 158 -0.39 -17.27 7.38
N LEU A 159 -0.36 -16.04 6.86
CA LEU A 159 0.42 -15.68 5.68
C LEU A 159 0.84 -14.22 5.78
N MET A 160 2.14 -13.98 5.61
CA MET A 160 2.74 -12.64 5.60
C MET A 160 3.75 -12.54 4.44
N PRO A 161 3.54 -11.66 3.45
CA PRO A 161 4.52 -11.40 2.40
C PRO A 161 5.79 -10.76 2.98
N ILE A 162 6.95 -11.13 2.44
CA ILE A 162 8.23 -10.52 2.82
C ILE A 162 8.46 -9.28 1.95
N GLU A 163 8.52 -8.13 2.60
CA GLU A 163 8.80 -6.83 1.98
C GLU A 163 10.26 -6.43 2.17
N GLY A 164 10.79 -6.72 3.35
CA GLY A 164 12.15 -6.41 3.74
C GLY A 164 12.78 -7.52 4.56
N VAL A 165 14.11 -7.59 4.50
CA VAL A 165 14.91 -8.52 5.29
C VAL A 165 16.03 -7.74 5.94
N ILE A 166 16.12 -7.81 7.26
CA ILE A 166 17.09 -7.07 8.06
C ILE A 166 17.87 -8.09 8.90
N ASN A 167 19.19 -8.00 8.87
CA ASN A 167 20.02 -8.76 9.81
C ASN A 167 20.28 -7.91 11.06
N VAL A 168 19.66 -8.29 12.17
CA VAL A 168 19.86 -7.62 13.46
C VAL A 168 21.02 -8.28 14.18
N LYS A 169 22.14 -7.56 14.29
CA LYS A 169 23.38 -8.05 14.92
C LYS A 169 23.09 -8.60 16.33
N GLY A 170 23.43 -9.87 16.54
CA GLY A 170 23.22 -10.55 17.82
C GLY A 170 21.82 -11.11 18.07
N ARG A 171 20.83 -10.82 17.21
CA ARG A 171 19.48 -11.42 17.28
C ARG A 171 19.20 -12.38 16.13
N GLY A 172 19.66 -12.05 14.91
CA GLY A 172 19.47 -12.87 13.72
C GLY A 172 18.64 -12.16 12.64
N THR A 173 18.00 -12.97 11.79
CA THR A 173 17.28 -12.49 10.61
C THR A 173 15.85 -12.09 10.94
N VAL A 174 15.51 -10.84 10.65
CA VAL A 174 14.17 -10.29 10.76
C VAL A 174 13.59 -10.10 9.36
N ALA A 175 12.44 -10.71 9.10
CA ALA A 175 11.64 -10.45 7.91
C ALA A 175 10.52 -9.48 8.26
N THR A 176 10.33 -8.43 7.46
CA THR A 176 9.29 -7.42 7.68
C THR A 176 8.19 -7.54 6.62
N GLY A 177 6.95 -7.29 7.04
CA GLY A 177 5.82 -7.11 6.14
C GLY A 177 4.48 -7.02 6.86
N ARG A 178 3.42 -6.77 6.10
CA ARG A 178 2.04 -6.80 6.58
C ARG A 178 1.50 -8.23 6.65
N VAL A 179 0.89 -8.61 7.77
CA VAL A 179 0.19 -9.91 7.85
C VAL A 179 -1.05 -9.86 6.97
N GLU A 180 -1.08 -10.65 5.90
CA GLU A 180 -2.20 -10.71 4.95
C GLU A 180 -3.41 -11.40 5.59
N ARG A 181 -3.18 -12.49 6.35
CA ARG A 181 -4.23 -13.27 7.01
C ARG A 181 -3.70 -14.11 8.16
N GLY A 182 -4.62 -14.57 8.99
CA GLY A 182 -4.36 -15.42 10.14
C GLY A 182 -3.75 -14.67 11.31
N GLN A 183 -3.14 -15.44 12.21
CA GLN A 183 -2.45 -14.96 13.38
C GLN A 183 -1.20 -15.81 13.62
N ILE A 184 -0.20 -15.22 14.27
CA ILE A 184 1.06 -15.89 14.60
C ILE A 184 1.50 -15.53 16.01
N LYS A 185 2.06 -16.51 16.72
CA LYS A 185 2.70 -16.33 18.03
C LYS A 185 4.14 -16.83 18.01
N ILE A 186 4.91 -16.44 19.03
CA ILE A 186 6.26 -16.99 19.21
C ILE A 186 6.19 -18.49 19.44
N SER A 187 7.25 -19.17 19.02
CA SER A 187 7.42 -20.62 19.07
C SER A 187 6.57 -21.39 18.07
N GLU A 188 5.78 -20.72 17.24
CA GLU A 188 5.10 -21.37 16.13
C GLU A 188 6.06 -21.68 14.97
N GLU A 189 5.84 -22.82 14.32
CA GLU A 189 6.55 -23.24 13.11
C GLU A 189 5.97 -22.58 11.87
N VAL A 190 6.85 -22.05 11.02
CA VAL A 190 6.49 -21.39 9.76
C VAL A 190 7.34 -21.91 8.60
N GLU A 191 6.83 -21.74 7.40
CA GLU A 191 7.53 -22.02 6.15
C GLU A 191 7.76 -20.72 5.37
N ILE A 192 8.96 -20.53 4.85
CA ILE A 192 9.29 -19.45 3.92
C ILE A 192 9.18 -20.03 2.50
N VAL A 193 8.16 -19.58 1.76
CA VAL A 193 7.71 -20.18 0.51
C VAL A 193 7.92 -19.23 -0.66
N GLY A 194 8.32 -19.79 -1.81
CA GLY A 194 8.41 -19.09 -3.08
C GLY A 194 9.83 -18.70 -3.46
N ILE A 195 10.05 -18.48 -4.77
CA ILE A 195 11.31 -18.12 -5.45
C ILE A 195 12.49 -19.10 -5.26
N LYS A 196 12.84 -19.43 -4.01
CA LYS A 196 13.84 -20.42 -3.60
C LYS A 196 13.15 -21.68 -3.05
N GLU A 197 13.95 -22.67 -2.68
CA GLU A 197 13.46 -23.85 -1.96
C GLU A 197 12.79 -23.44 -0.64
N THR A 198 11.72 -24.15 -0.28
CA THR A 198 10.94 -23.85 0.92
C THR A 198 11.75 -24.22 2.16
N GLN A 199 11.90 -23.25 3.06
CA GLN A 199 12.65 -23.41 4.30
C GLN A 199 11.71 -23.39 5.50
N LYS A 200 12.04 -24.17 6.53
CA LYS A 200 11.30 -24.20 7.79
C LYS A 200 12.01 -23.36 8.83
N SER A 201 11.24 -22.64 9.64
CA SER A 201 11.77 -21.86 10.76
C SER A 201 10.79 -21.84 11.92
N ILE A 202 11.26 -21.33 13.05
CA ILE A 202 10.46 -21.09 14.25
C ILE A 202 10.50 -19.59 14.51
N VAL A 203 9.33 -19.01 14.77
CA VAL A 203 9.22 -17.59 15.17
C VAL A 203 9.79 -17.42 16.56
N THR A 204 10.79 -16.57 16.71
CA THR A 204 11.46 -16.32 18.02
C THR A 204 11.23 -14.93 18.59
N GLY A 205 10.56 -14.05 17.86
CA GLY A 205 10.22 -12.72 18.33
C GLY A 205 9.32 -11.99 17.33
N LEU A 206 8.43 -11.16 17.85
CA LEU A 206 7.50 -10.35 17.07
C LEU A 206 7.62 -8.89 17.50
N GLN A 207 7.78 -7.98 16.53
CA GLN A 207 7.93 -6.56 16.81
C GLN A 207 7.13 -5.72 15.82
N MET A 208 6.51 -4.64 16.29
CA MET A 208 5.85 -3.63 15.47
C MET A 208 6.32 -2.26 15.94
N PHE A 209 6.95 -1.45 15.07
CA PHE A 209 7.39 -0.09 15.39
C PHE A 209 8.08 0.05 16.76
N HIS A 210 9.15 -0.72 16.98
CA HIS A 210 9.89 -0.82 18.24
C HIS A 210 9.13 -1.41 19.45
N LYS A 211 7.81 -1.62 19.37
CA LYS A 211 6.99 -2.28 20.40
C LYS A 211 7.08 -3.80 20.26
N ASN A 212 7.27 -4.48 21.38
CA ASN A 212 7.34 -5.93 21.44
C ASN A 212 5.93 -6.52 21.52
N LEU A 213 5.59 -7.43 20.60
CA LEU A 213 4.28 -8.10 20.51
C LEU A 213 4.28 -9.53 21.07
N ASP A 214 5.35 -9.92 21.77
CA ASP A 214 5.63 -11.30 22.15
C ASP A 214 4.51 -11.99 22.95
N LYS A 215 3.73 -11.22 23.73
CA LYS A 215 2.63 -11.73 24.56
C LYS A 215 1.32 -11.87 23.80
N GLU A 216 1.04 -10.92 22.91
CA GLU A 216 -0.26 -10.80 22.23
C GLU A 216 -0.27 -11.60 20.92
N GLY A 217 0.89 -11.74 20.28
CA GLY A 217 1.00 -12.26 18.92
C GLY A 217 0.82 -11.15 17.91
N ALA A 218 0.79 -11.53 16.64
CA ALA A 218 0.46 -10.62 15.55
C ALA A 218 -0.71 -11.17 14.73
N PHE A 219 -1.51 -10.26 14.20
CA PHE A 219 -2.79 -10.54 13.57
C PHE A 219 -2.85 -9.99 12.15
N ALA A 220 -3.75 -10.51 11.33
CA ALA A 220 -4.02 -9.96 10.00
C ALA A 220 -4.22 -8.43 10.05
N GLY A 221 -3.53 -7.72 9.16
CA GLY A 221 -3.48 -6.27 9.08
C GLY A 221 -2.26 -5.63 9.75
N ASP A 222 -1.61 -6.32 10.69
CA ASP A 222 -0.47 -5.79 11.44
C ASP A 222 0.80 -5.70 10.58
N ASN A 223 1.48 -4.56 10.62
CA ASN A 223 2.82 -4.38 10.02
C ASN A 223 3.90 -4.78 11.03
N ILE A 224 4.58 -5.91 10.79
CA ILE A 224 5.47 -6.52 11.79
C ILE A 224 6.85 -6.87 11.23
N GLY A 225 7.81 -7.00 12.14
CA GLY A 225 9.06 -7.73 11.94
C GLY A 225 9.02 -9.06 12.69
N ILE A 226 9.26 -10.16 11.96
CA ILE A 226 9.33 -11.53 12.49
C ILE A 226 10.80 -11.95 12.58
N LEU A 227 11.27 -12.26 13.79
CA LEU A 227 12.59 -12.85 14.00
C LEU A 227 12.53 -14.37 13.76
N LEU A 228 13.34 -14.86 12.83
CA LEU A 228 13.34 -16.24 12.36
C LEU A 228 14.57 -17.01 12.87
N ARG A 229 14.32 -18.16 13.51
CA ARG A 229 15.40 -19.04 13.99
C ARG A 229 16.08 -19.78 12.84
N GLY A 230 17.41 -19.76 12.83
CA GLY A 230 18.22 -20.61 11.95
C GLY A 230 18.20 -20.20 10.47
N ILE A 231 17.63 -19.05 10.14
CA ILE A 231 17.55 -18.54 8.78
C ILE A 231 18.64 -17.49 8.57
N ASN A 232 19.44 -17.63 7.51
CA ASN A 232 20.35 -16.58 7.07
C ASN A 232 19.59 -15.52 6.27
N TYR A 233 19.90 -14.25 6.49
CA TYR A 233 19.31 -13.13 5.75
C TYR A 233 19.54 -13.21 4.23
N LYS A 234 20.57 -13.95 3.78
CA LYS A 234 20.84 -14.21 2.36
C LYS A 234 19.95 -15.30 1.76
N ASP A 235 19.39 -16.16 2.59
CA ASP A 235 18.59 -17.31 2.15
C ASP A 235 17.12 -16.95 1.94
N ILE A 236 16.71 -15.78 2.45
CA ILE A 236 15.38 -15.22 2.25
C ILE A 236 15.43 -13.89 1.51
N GLN A 237 14.35 -13.52 0.83
CA GLN A 237 14.28 -12.28 0.07
C GLN A 237 12.85 -11.78 -0.10
N ARG A 238 12.75 -10.51 -0.51
CA ARG A 238 11.49 -9.89 -0.92
C ARG A 238 10.79 -10.70 -2.00
N GLY A 239 9.46 -10.80 -1.90
CA GLY A 239 8.61 -11.56 -2.83
C GLY A 239 8.42 -13.03 -2.45
N GLN A 240 9.10 -13.52 -1.41
CA GLN A 240 8.69 -14.74 -0.72
C GLN A 240 7.57 -14.43 0.27
N VAL A 241 6.93 -15.47 0.80
CA VAL A 241 5.93 -15.34 1.86
C VAL A 241 6.31 -16.23 3.04
N ILE A 242 6.03 -15.77 4.25
CA ILE A 242 6.07 -16.60 5.46
C ILE A 242 4.66 -17.09 5.69
N ALA A 243 4.48 -18.41 5.71
CA ALA A 243 3.17 -19.03 5.83
C ALA A 243 3.14 -20.05 6.97
N LYS A 244 1.95 -20.33 7.49
CA LYS A 244 1.72 -21.49 8.36
C LYS A 244 2.20 -22.74 7.64
N LYS A 245 2.90 -23.61 8.36
CA LYS A 245 3.39 -24.89 7.84
C LYS A 245 2.30 -25.65 7.08
N ASP A 246 2.67 -26.20 5.92
CA ASP A 246 1.81 -27.01 5.03
C ASP A 246 0.57 -26.27 4.48
N SER A 247 0.45 -24.94 4.65
CA SER A 247 -0.72 -24.17 4.21
C SER A 247 -0.63 -23.62 2.79
N LEU A 248 0.57 -23.61 2.20
CA LEU A 248 0.81 -23.02 0.89
C LEU A 248 1.82 -23.86 0.09
N LYS A 249 1.54 -24.04 -1.21
CA LYS A 249 2.48 -24.67 -2.16
C LYS A 249 2.84 -23.67 -3.26
N PRO A 250 4.13 -23.51 -3.61
CA PRO A 250 4.53 -22.64 -4.71
C PRO A 250 4.18 -23.28 -6.05
N HIS A 251 3.77 -22.45 -7.02
CA HIS A 251 3.43 -22.88 -8.38
C HIS A 251 4.24 -22.08 -9.42
N SER A 252 4.55 -22.70 -10.56
CA SER A 252 5.31 -22.08 -11.65
C SER A 252 4.53 -21.96 -12.97
N LYS A 253 3.33 -22.55 -13.04
CA LYS A 253 2.44 -22.49 -14.19
C LYS A 253 1.03 -22.17 -13.72
N PHE A 254 0.39 -21.21 -14.39
CA PHE A 254 -0.97 -20.78 -14.11
C PHE A 254 -1.64 -20.30 -15.39
N VAL A 255 -2.97 -20.26 -15.38
CA VAL A 255 -3.78 -19.61 -16.41
C VAL A 255 -4.30 -18.31 -15.82
N ALA A 256 -4.18 -17.21 -16.55
CA ALA A 256 -4.64 -15.91 -16.11
C ALA A 256 -5.48 -15.23 -17.19
N LYS A 257 -6.47 -14.44 -16.73
CA LYS A 257 -7.15 -13.47 -17.58
C LYS A 257 -6.38 -12.17 -17.45
N ILE A 258 -5.85 -11.67 -18.56
CA ILE A 258 -5.02 -10.46 -18.59
C ILE A 258 -5.73 -9.37 -19.39
N TYR A 259 -5.62 -8.14 -18.91
CA TYR A 259 -5.95 -6.94 -19.66
C TYR A 259 -4.65 -6.29 -20.14
N ILE A 260 -4.57 -5.96 -21.42
CA ILE A 260 -3.39 -5.33 -22.00
C ILE A 260 -3.70 -3.84 -22.14
N LEU A 261 -2.97 -3.02 -21.36
CA LEU A 261 -3.07 -1.57 -21.40
C LEU A 261 -2.83 -1.06 -22.84
N THR A 262 -3.65 -0.13 -23.28
CA THR A 262 -3.46 0.60 -24.52
C THR A 262 -2.32 1.61 -24.39
N ALA A 263 -1.76 2.08 -25.51
CA ALA A 263 -0.73 3.12 -25.50
C ALA A 263 -1.16 4.42 -24.80
N LYS A 264 -2.46 4.73 -24.79
CA LYS A 264 -3.01 5.90 -24.09
C LYS A 264 -3.01 5.73 -22.57
N GLU A 265 -3.04 4.50 -22.09
CA GLU A 265 -3.03 4.14 -20.67
C GLU A 265 -1.60 3.83 -20.16
N GLY A 266 -0.57 4.31 -20.87
CA GLY A 266 0.84 4.00 -20.53
C GLY A 266 1.28 2.59 -20.95
N GLY A 267 0.44 1.86 -21.68
CA GLY A 267 0.73 0.53 -22.18
C GLY A 267 1.70 0.49 -23.37
N ARG A 268 1.83 -0.70 -23.95
CA ARG A 268 2.73 -0.91 -25.10
C ARG A 268 2.15 -0.29 -26.37
N THR A 269 3.01 0.32 -27.19
CA THR A 269 2.64 0.78 -28.55
C THR A 269 2.70 -0.34 -29.58
N THR A 270 3.37 -1.45 -29.27
CA THR A 270 3.53 -2.61 -30.14
C THR A 270 2.94 -3.87 -29.52
N PHE A 271 2.31 -4.69 -30.37
CA PHE A 271 1.80 -5.99 -29.96
C PHE A 271 2.94 -6.94 -29.53
N PHE A 272 2.62 -7.95 -28.73
CA PHE A 272 3.52 -9.04 -28.41
C PHE A 272 2.95 -10.36 -28.94
N ARG A 273 3.81 -11.36 -29.07
CA ARG A 273 3.47 -12.71 -29.56
C ARG A 273 3.67 -13.74 -28.46
N ASP A 274 3.37 -14.99 -28.77
CA ASP A 274 3.70 -16.14 -27.94
C ASP A 274 5.17 -16.11 -27.52
N ASN A 275 5.45 -16.63 -26.31
CA ASN A 275 6.76 -16.59 -25.65
C ASN A 275 7.24 -15.19 -25.23
N TYR A 276 6.36 -14.19 -25.18
CA TYR A 276 6.66 -12.93 -24.49
C TYR A 276 7.05 -13.20 -23.03
N ARG A 277 8.14 -12.59 -22.57
CA ARG A 277 8.71 -12.77 -21.22
C ARG A 277 8.60 -11.48 -20.40
N PRO A 278 7.39 -11.06 -19.99
CA PRO A 278 7.23 -9.94 -19.07
C PRO A 278 7.63 -10.35 -17.65
N GLN A 279 7.78 -9.34 -16.79
CA GLN A 279 7.84 -9.54 -15.34
C GLN A 279 6.41 -9.57 -14.79
N PHE A 280 6.13 -10.54 -13.91
CA PHE A 280 4.89 -10.61 -13.16
C PHE A 280 5.16 -10.21 -11.71
N TYR A 281 4.28 -9.37 -11.16
CA TYR A 281 4.34 -8.90 -9.78
C TYR A 281 3.20 -9.57 -9.01
N PHE A 282 3.54 -10.30 -7.95
CA PHE A 282 2.58 -10.99 -7.09
C PHE A 282 2.87 -10.61 -5.64
N ARG A 283 1.98 -9.81 -5.06
CA ARG A 283 2.14 -9.19 -3.74
C ARG A 283 3.29 -8.18 -3.67
#